data_AF-A0A2T4WEJ4-F1
#
_entry.id   AF-A0A2T4WEJ4-F1
#
_cell.length_a   1.000
_cell.length_b   1.000
_cell.length_c   1.000
_cell.angle_alpha   90.00
_cell.angle_beta   90.00
_cell.angle_gamma   90.00
#
_symmetry.space_group_name_H-M   'P 1'
#
loop_
_entity.id
_entity.type
_entity.pdbx_description
1 polymer ?
#
loop_
_entity_poly.entity_id
_entity_poly.type
_entity_poly.pdbx_seq_one_letter_code
_entity_poly.pdbx_strand_id
1 'polypeptide(L)'
;MLNRSLILGLLLTAPFLQAQSSFAPSAPLDIPLVLSGTFAELRGNHFHGGIDIKTQGRSGLRIGAVADGYVSRVAVSPYGYGNALYVRHPEGYTTVYGHLNAFYPELEQWVEDQLRDRSKNDGNLYPSPEQFKITRGQLVAFSGNTGGSFGPHLHFEIRDTKTEEPLNPLEFGIEVKDTRKPDMRGLKWTAQDFNTTGSFKPGDTISAEKTVGIDLFTTDKQDLANNNNGVYAIEASVEGKNFFTANYRRINFSTSRFINAHINYDLYCTQGVRYTRLYELENNPLALTTTYEVAEPAFRASKGWITVAEDSVIKVDVKIKDFEGNANAFSFYVKGTKRPMKGMLDRTVLPWDMAHSLTMGPIHFTIPAGALYNTTYDFLMGAKGNGQYVIGGGYVPLQTYMTLKWTLDSTQIPGVGWFLWEANHKGKKSAVTGARDGDVMTFKTRSTGTYELDQDLKKPEVSLLKATTYARSNSAFREIRLRAADDKTGVDRYSARIDGDFARIDFDYKNEMLKVIVPKEIPAGSHNLRVVVIDGVGNTTIEEYTIAL
;
A
#
# COMPACT_ATOMS: atom_id res chain seq x y z
N MET A 1 -83.23 -17.43 22.09
CA MET A 1 -82.40 -18.62 21.83
C MET A 1 -81.84 -18.51 20.42
N LEU A 2 -80.53 -18.31 20.26
CA LEU A 2 -79.70 -18.83 19.16
C LEU A 2 -78.28 -18.31 19.35
N ASN A 3 -77.40 -19.23 19.75
CA ASN A 3 -75.98 -19.04 20.01
C ASN A 3 -75.23 -18.62 18.75
N ARG A 4 -74.36 -17.61 18.85
CA ARG A 4 -73.28 -17.35 17.89
C ARG A 4 -71.95 -17.76 18.54
N SER A 5 -71.40 -18.88 18.08
CA SER A 5 -70.05 -19.32 18.44
C SER A 5 -69.02 -18.52 17.63
N LEU A 6 -68.11 -17.86 18.31
CA LEU A 6 -66.91 -17.23 17.76
C LEU A 6 -65.80 -18.31 17.68
N ILE A 7 -65.28 -18.60 16.49
CA ILE A 7 -64.08 -19.43 16.31
C ILE A 7 -62.88 -18.48 16.26
N LEU A 8 -62.02 -18.55 17.28
CA LEU A 8 -60.75 -17.82 17.35
C LEU A 8 -59.65 -18.72 16.78
N GLY A 9 -59.15 -18.39 15.58
CA GLY A 9 -58.01 -19.06 14.97
C GLY A 9 -56.70 -18.56 15.57
N LEU A 10 -55.95 -19.47 16.21
CA LEU A 10 -54.62 -19.21 16.75
C LEU A 10 -53.58 -19.37 15.63
N LEU A 11 -53.03 -18.27 15.12
CA LEU A 11 -51.88 -18.28 14.19
C LEU A 11 -50.59 -18.46 15.00
N LEU A 12 -50.03 -19.67 14.96
CA LEU A 12 -48.69 -19.98 15.45
C LEU A 12 -47.64 -19.42 14.46
N THR A 13 -47.09 -18.24 14.74
CA THR A 13 -45.88 -17.76 14.07
C THR A 13 -44.67 -18.35 14.78
N ALA A 14 -44.06 -19.38 14.20
CA ALA A 14 -42.75 -19.86 14.64
C ALA A 14 -41.68 -18.85 14.20
N PRO A 15 -40.86 -18.29 15.11
CA PRO A 15 -39.72 -17.47 14.70
C PRO A 15 -38.66 -18.38 14.09
N PHE A 16 -38.36 -18.18 12.80
CA PHE A 16 -37.15 -18.72 12.19
C PHE A 16 -35.95 -18.04 12.85
N LEU A 17 -35.38 -18.70 13.86
CA LEU A 17 -34.01 -18.45 14.30
C LEU A 17 -33.09 -18.90 13.16
N GLN A 18 -32.77 -17.99 12.23
CA GLN A 18 -31.59 -18.15 11.41
C GLN A 18 -30.39 -18.04 12.36
N ALA A 19 -29.76 -19.17 12.67
CA ALA A 19 -28.43 -19.17 13.25
C ALA A 19 -27.53 -18.41 12.29
N GLN A 20 -27.00 -17.27 12.73
CA GLN A 20 -25.99 -16.53 11.98
C GLN A 20 -24.79 -17.46 11.88
N SER A 21 -24.51 -18.00 10.69
CA SER A 21 -23.31 -18.83 10.49
C SER A 21 -22.10 -17.98 10.87
N SER A 22 -21.26 -18.50 11.76
CA SER A 22 -20.00 -17.84 12.08
C SER A 22 -19.06 -18.00 10.88
N PHE A 23 -18.54 -16.89 10.36
CA PHE A 23 -17.54 -16.93 9.29
C PHE A 23 -16.26 -17.60 9.81
N ALA A 24 -16.00 -18.82 9.36
CA ALA A 24 -14.89 -19.66 9.81
C ALA A 24 -14.07 -20.15 8.59
N PRO A 25 -13.20 -19.28 8.02
CA PRO A 25 -12.42 -19.60 6.83
C PRO A 25 -11.44 -20.76 7.08
N SER A 26 -11.28 -21.66 6.11
CA SER A 26 -10.12 -22.57 6.05
C SER A 26 -8.86 -21.88 5.55
N ALA A 27 -7.70 -22.53 5.68
CA ALA A 27 -6.50 -22.10 4.99
C ALA A 27 -6.70 -22.06 3.46
N PRO A 28 -6.19 -21.04 2.75
CA PRO A 28 -6.34 -20.92 1.30
C PRO A 28 -5.38 -21.82 0.50
N LEU A 29 -4.37 -22.40 1.16
CA LEU A 29 -3.38 -23.30 0.55
C LEU A 29 -3.28 -24.60 1.37
N ASP A 30 -3.11 -25.72 0.68
CA ASP A 30 -2.90 -27.05 1.28
C ASP A 30 -1.40 -27.32 1.52
N ILE A 31 -0.74 -26.40 2.22
CA ILE A 31 0.65 -26.50 2.69
C ILE A 31 0.75 -25.85 4.07
N PRO A 32 1.79 -26.17 4.89
CA PRO A 32 2.05 -25.42 6.10
C PRO A 32 2.18 -23.91 5.81
N LEU A 33 1.39 -23.09 6.51
CA LEU A 33 1.38 -21.65 6.32
C LEU A 33 2.63 -21.04 6.96
N VAL A 34 3.41 -20.33 6.14
CA VAL A 34 4.58 -19.57 6.56
C VAL A 34 4.46 -18.19 5.94
N LEU A 35 4.48 -17.13 6.75
CA LEU A 35 4.27 -15.78 6.25
C LEU A 35 5.59 -15.08 5.88
N SER A 36 5.56 -14.35 4.77
CA SER A 36 6.57 -13.34 4.40
C SER A 36 6.18 -11.92 4.81
N GLY A 37 4.94 -11.73 5.27
CA GLY A 37 4.42 -10.46 5.75
C GLY A 37 3.08 -10.66 6.46
N THR A 38 2.88 -9.90 7.53
CA THR A 38 1.73 -9.90 8.44
C THR A 38 0.85 -8.67 8.23
N PHE A 39 -0.35 -8.71 8.80
CA PHE A 39 -1.33 -7.63 8.68
C PHE A 39 -0.83 -6.31 9.30
N ALA A 40 -1.18 -5.20 8.66
CA ALA A 40 -0.82 -3.84 9.02
C ALA A 40 0.69 -3.57 9.17
N GLU A 41 1.55 -4.39 8.58
CA GLU A 41 2.97 -4.09 8.49
C GLU A 41 3.24 -2.73 7.83
N LEU A 42 4.29 -2.08 8.32
CA LEU A 42 4.67 -0.76 7.84
C LEU A 42 5.34 -0.85 6.46
N ARG A 43 4.60 -0.51 5.40
CA ARG A 43 5.13 -0.43 4.02
C ARG A 43 5.50 1.01 3.65
N GLY A 44 5.87 1.25 2.40
CA GLY A 44 6.43 2.54 1.95
C GLY A 44 5.51 3.73 2.16
N ASN A 45 4.22 3.58 1.84
CA ASN A 45 3.20 4.64 1.89
C ASN A 45 1.81 4.07 2.20
N HIS A 46 1.74 2.86 2.76
CA HIS A 46 0.51 2.20 3.17
C HIS A 46 0.80 1.15 4.25
N PHE A 47 -0.25 0.66 4.90
CA PHE A 47 -0.20 -0.52 5.76
C PHE A 47 -0.49 -1.76 4.92
N HIS A 48 0.14 -2.88 5.25
CA HIS A 48 -0.13 -4.14 4.56
C HIS A 48 -1.56 -4.63 4.83
N GLY A 49 -2.38 -4.81 3.78
CA GLY A 49 -3.82 -5.09 3.91
C GLY A 49 -4.19 -6.54 4.23
N GLY A 50 -3.21 -7.44 4.35
CA GLY A 50 -3.46 -8.86 4.51
C GLY A 50 -2.28 -9.60 5.10
N ILE A 51 -2.19 -10.88 4.78
CA ILE A 51 -1.03 -11.73 5.05
C ILE A 51 -0.42 -12.20 3.73
N ASP A 52 0.91 -12.23 3.67
CA ASP A 52 1.65 -12.75 2.52
C ASP A 52 2.08 -14.18 2.85
N ILE A 53 1.41 -15.17 2.27
CA ILE A 53 1.69 -16.60 2.51
C ILE A 53 2.72 -17.09 1.47
N LYS A 54 3.86 -17.59 1.95
CA LYS A 54 4.94 -18.10 1.08
C LYS A 54 4.47 -19.34 0.33
N THR A 55 4.83 -19.41 -0.95
CA THR A 55 4.50 -20.56 -1.81
C THR A 55 5.72 -21.45 -2.08
N GLN A 56 6.63 -21.53 -1.11
CA GLN A 56 7.89 -22.29 -1.19
C GLN A 56 8.77 -21.88 -2.39
N GLY A 57 8.71 -20.60 -2.79
CA GLY A 57 9.45 -20.06 -3.93
C GLY A 57 8.86 -20.41 -5.31
N ARG A 58 7.61 -20.91 -5.36
CA ARG A 58 6.97 -21.44 -6.58
C ARG A 58 5.72 -20.66 -6.94
N SER A 59 5.51 -20.37 -8.22
CA SER A 59 4.17 -20.04 -8.74
C SER A 59 3.41 -21.33 -9.05
N GLY A 60 2.08 -21.25 -9.16
CA GLY A 60 1.24 -22.34 -9.65
C GLY A 60 0.65 -23.25 -8.57
N LEU A 61 0.77 -22.93 -7.28
CA LEU A 61 0.10 -23.71 -6.24
C LEU A 61 -1.41 -23.49 -6.30
N ARG A 62 -2.18 -24.57 -6.10
CA ARG A 62 -3.64 -24.52 -6.10
C ARG A 62 -4.12 -23.73 -4.87
N ILE A 63 -5.01 -22.77 -5.11
CA ILE A 63 -5.67 -21.98 -4.08
C ILE A 63 -7.11 -22.43 -3.96
N GLY A 64 -7.50 -22.84 -2.76
CA GLY A 64 -8.87 -23.21 -2.41
C GLY A 64 -9.65 -22.02 -1.85
N ALA A 65 -10.95 -21.97 -2.12
CA ALA A 65 -11.84 -21.03 -1.47
C ALA A 65 -11.89 -21.30 0.04
N VAL A 66 -11.71 -20.26 0.86
CA VAL A 66 -11.69 -20.43 2.31
C VAL A 66 -13.07 -20.67 2.92
N ALA A 67 -14.14 -20.26 2.22
CA ALA A 67 -15.54 -20.39 2.64
C ALA A 67 -16.48 -20.32 1.43
N ASP A 68 -17.75 -20.69 1.62
CA ASP A 68 -18.81 -20.57 0.62
C ASP A 68 -19.07 -19.11 0.26
N GLY A 69 -19.45 -18.84 -0.99
CA GLY A 69 -19.74 -17.49 -1.44
C GLY A 69 -19.92 -17.39 -2.94
N TYR A 70 -19.57 -16.25 -3.51
CA TYR A 70 -19.57 -16.03 -4.94
C TYR A 70 -18.47 -15.05 -5.34
N VAL A 71 -17.98 -15.16 -6.58
CA VAL A 71 -17.02 -14.20 -7.12
C VAL A 71 -17.71 -12.85 -7.28
N SER A 72 -17.26 -11.83 -6.54
CA SER A 72 -17.85 -10.48 -6.57
C SER A 72 -17.06 -9.51 -7.45
N ARG A 73 -15.75 -9.77 -7.62
CA ARG A 73 -14.86 -8.97 -8.45
C ARG A 73 -13.66 -9.79 -8.89
N VAL A 74 -13.24 -9.56 -10.13
CA VAL A 74 -11.91 -9.96 -10.63
C VAL A 74 -11.16 -8.69 -11.03
N ALA A 75 -9.93 -8.54 -10.57
CA ALA A 75 -9.03 -7.48 -11.02
C ALA A 75 -7.90 -8.09 -11.83
N VAL A 76 -7.62 -7.52 -12.99
CA VAL A 76 -6.42 -7.78 -13.79
C VAL A 76 -5.68 -6.47 -13.88
N SER A 77 -4.40 -6.45 -13.50
CA SER A 77 -3.57 -5.25 -13.53
C SER A 77 -2.09 -5.62 -13.65
N PRO A 78 -1.28 -4.82 -14.36
CA PRO A 78 0.18 -4.96 -14.31
C PRO A 78 0.78 -4.52 -12.97
N TYR A 79 0.04 -3.78 -12.14
CA TYR A 79 0.51 -3.19 -10.88
C TYR A 79 -0.29 -3.69 -9.67
N GLY A 80 0.04 -3.19 -8.48
CA GLY A 80 -0.70 -3.49 -7.25
C GLY A 80 -0.82 -4.99 -6.99
N TYR A 81 -2.05 -5.47 -6.75
CA TYR A 81 -2.32 -6.90 -6.54
C TYR A 81 -2.08 -7.78 -7.76
N GLY A 82 -1.85 -7.23 -8.95
CA GLY A 82 -1.75 -8.03 -10.17
C GLY A 82 -3.12 -8.59 -10.56
N ASN A 83 -3.15 -9.89 -10.85
CA ASN A 83 -4.41 -10.63 -10.91
C ASN A 83 -4.91 -10.89 -9.50
N ALA A 84 -6.15 -10.47 -9.22
CA ALA A 84 -6.78 -10.67 -7.92
C ALA A 84 -8.22 -11.15 -8.04
N LEU A 85 -8.59 -12.06 -7.15
CA LEU A 85 -9.93 -12.61 -7.03
C LEU A 85 -10.57 -12.13 -5.73
N TYR A 86 -11.81 -11.65 -5.81
CA TYR A 86 -12.61 -11.25 -4.66
C TYR A 86 -13.81 -12.19 -4.55
N VAL A 87 -13.96 -12.84 -3.40
CA VAL A 87 -15.10 -13.72 -3.11
C VAL A 87 -15.88 -13.12 -1.96
N ARG A 88 -17.17 -12.83 -2.18
CA ARG A 88 -18.06 -12.30 -1.15
C ARG A 88 -18.81 -13.45 -0.48
N HIS A 89 -18.87 -13.39 0.85
CA HIS A 89 -19.45 -14.41 1.71
C HIS A 89 -20.77 -13.93 2.31
N PRO A 90 -21.74 -14.83 2.57
CA PRO A 90 -23.05 -14.46 3.11
C PRO A 90 -22.97 -13.82 4.50
N GLU A 91 -21.90 -14.08 5.26
CA GLU A 91 -21.66 -13.53 6.60
C GLU A 91 -21.27 -12.04 6.60
N GLY A 92 -21.08 -11.41 5.44
CA GLY A 92 -20.70 -9.99 5.34
C GLY A 92 -19.20 -9.74 5.27
N TYR A 93 -18.42 -10.75 4.87
CA TYR A 93 -16.99 -10.64 4.61
C TYR A 93 -16.66 -10.87 3.13
N THR A 94 -15.57 -10.25 2.67
CA THR A 94 -15.00 -10.48 1.34
C THR A 94 -13.58 -11.02 1.51
N THR A 95 -13.25 -12.16 0.90
CA THR A 95 -11.87 -12.64 0.83
C THR A 95 -11.22 -12.20 -0.47
N VAL A 96 -9.95 -11.80 -0.40
CA VAL A 96 -9.18 -11.34 -1.55
C VAL A 96 -7.93 -12.20 -1.71
N TYR A 97 -7.72 -12.71 -2.91
CA TYR A 97 -6.55 -13.52 -3.29
C TYR A 97 -5.77 -12.75 -4.35
N GLY A 98 -4.60 -12.23 -3.99
CA GLY A 98 -3.76 -11.39 -4.85
C GLY A 98 -2.53 -12.11 -5.40
N HIS A 99 -1.88 -11.45 -6.36
CA HIS A 99 -0.69 -11.88 -7.09
C HIS A 99 -0.86 -13.20 -7.87
N LEU A 100 -2.08 -13.50 -8.29
CA LEU A 100 -2.44 -14.78 -8.90
C LEU A 100 -1.75 -14.98 -10.26
N ASN A 101 -1.29 -16.20 -10.53
CA ASN A 101 -0.75 -16.54 -11.84
C ASN A 101 -1.85 -16.77 -12.88
N ALA A 102 -2.91 -17.45 -12.46
CA ALA A 102 -4.09 -17.79 -13.26
C ALA A 102 -5.32 -17.97 -12.36
N PHE A 103 -6.51 -17.77 -12.93
CA PHE A 103 -7.79 -18.13 -12.29
C PHE A 103 -8.11 -19.60 -12.59
N TYR A 104 -9.13 -20.18 -11.93
CA TYR A 104 -9.62 -21.50 -12.34
C TYR A 104 -10.21 -21.44 -13.77
N PRO A 105 -10.21 -22.55 -14.54
CA PRO A 105 -10.35 -22.50 -16.00
C PRO A 105 -11.59 -21.79 -16.55
N GLU A 106 -12.76 -21.99 -15.91
CA GLU A 106 -14.01 -21.38 -16.32
C GLU A 106 -14.00 -19.85 -16.11
N LEU A 107 -13.56 -19.40 -14.93
CA LEU A 107 -13.44 -17.97 -14.67
C LEU A 107 -12.34 -17.32 -15.51
N GLU A 108 -11.21 -18.00 -15.72
CA GLU A 108 -10.15 -17.50 -16.58
C GLU A 108 -10.66 -17.25 -18.00
N GLN A 109 -11.40 -18.20 -18.58
CA GLN A 109 -12.02 -18.03 -19.88
C GLN A 109 -12.95 -16.80 -19.92
N TRP A 110 -13.83 -16.66 -18.93
CA TRP A 110 -14.74 -15.52 -18.85
C TRP A 110 -14.00 -14.18 -18.74
N VAL A 111 -12.91 -14.11 -17.94
CA VAL A 111 -12.08 -12.91 -17.82
C VAL A 111 -11.47 -12.53 -19.15
N GLU A 112 -10.91 -13.51 -19.87
CA GLU A 112 -10.31 -13.27 -21.19
C GLU A 112 -11.36 -12.78 -22.21
N ASP A 113 -12.55 -13.38 -22.23
CA ASP A 113 -13.65 -12.96 -23.11
C ASP A 113 -14.09 -11.51 -22.78
N GLN A 114 -14.30 -11.20 -21.50
CA GLN A 114 -14.70 -9.86 -21.06
C GLN A 114 -13.68 -8.77 -21.43
N LEU A 115 -12.39 -9.06 -21.31
CA LEU A 115 -11.33 -8.10 -21.62
C LEU A 115 -11.13 -7.96 -23.13
N ARG A 116 -11.25 -9.05 -23.89
CA ARG A 116 -11.19 -9.03 -25.36
C ARG A 116 -12.35 -8.24 -25.97
N ASP A 117 -13.58 -8.47 -25.52
CA ASP A 117 -14.78 -7.75 -25.98
C ASP A 117 -14.68 -6.24 -25.77
N ARG A 118 -13.94 -5.81 -24.73
CA ARG A 118 -13.70 -4.41 -24.40
C ARG A 118 -12.42 -3.84 -25.04
N SER A 119 -11.62 -4.68 -25.71
CA SER A 119 -10.27 -4.36 -26.18
C SER A 119 -9.40 -3.73 -25.07
N LYS A 120 -9.38 -4.36 -23.90
CA LYS A 120 -8.63 -3.92 -22.71
C LYS A 120 -7.63 -4.99 -22.28
N ASN A 121 -6.47 -4.56 -21.80
CA ASN A 121 -5.45 -5.46 -21.23
C ASN A 121 -5.69 -5.76 -19.75
N ASP A 122 -6.28 -4.78 -19.05
CA ASP A 122 -6.47 -4.75 -17.62
C ASP A 122 -7.87 -4.19 -17.28
N GLY A 123 -8.29 -4.36 -16.04
CA GLY A 123 -9.55 -3.81 -15.55
C GLY A 123 -10.13 -4.54 -14.36
N ASN A 124 -11.22 -3.97 -13.83
CA ASN A 124 -12.06 -4.63 -12.84
C ASN A 124 -13.32 -5.16 -13.51
N LEU A 125 -13.60 -6.43 -13.30
CA LEU A 125 -14.76 -7.14 -13.80
C LEU A 125 -15.64 -7.56 -12.62
N TYR A 126 -16.96 -7.45 -12.79
CA TYR A 126 -17.95 -7.66 -11.74
C TYR A 126 -19.01 -8.64 -12.26
N PRO A 127 -18.83 -9.96 -12.09
CA PRO A 127 -19.83 -10.94 -12.47
C PRO A 127 -21.06 -10.85 -11.56
N SER A 128 -22.21 -11.36 -12.02
CA SER A 128 -23.41 -11.41 -11.16
C SER A 128 -23.24 -12.45 -10.03
N PRO A 129 -23.93 -12.29 -8.90
CA PRO A 129 -23.81 -13.24 -7.77
C PRO A 129 -24.15 -14.69 -8.11
N GLU A 130 -24.99 -14.91 -9.11
CA GLU A 130 -25.44 -16.23 -9.54
C GLU A 130 -24.47 -16.90 -10.52
N GLN A 131 -23.59 -16.14 -11.15
CA GLN A 131 -22.77 -16.60 -12.26
C GLN A 131 -21.64 -17.53 -11.79
N PHE A 132 -20.92 -17.16 -10.73
CA PHE A 132 -19.79 -17.92 -10.22
C PHE A 132 -19.94 -18.14 -8.71
N LYS A 133 -20.80 -19.09 -8.35
CA LYS A 133 -20.92 -19.58 -6.98
C LYS A 133 -19.68 -20.40 -6.61
N ILE A 134 -19.24 -20.24 -5.38
CA ILE A 134 -18.03 -20.85 -4.85
C ILE A 134 -18.39 -21.64 -3.61
N THR A 135 -17.96 -22.90 -3.55
CA THR A 135 -18.03 -23.71 -2.32
C THR A 135 -16.68 -23.75 -1.64
N ARG A 136 -16.65 -23.84 -0.30
CA ARG A 136 -15.43 -24.00 0.49
C ARG A 136 -14.58 -25.15 -0.07
N GLY A 137 -13.27 -24.92 -0.18
CA GLY A 137 -12.30 -25.88 -0.72
C GLY A 137 -12.26 -25.98 -2.25
N GLN A 138 -13.20 -25.38 -2.98
CA GLN A 138 -13.17 -25.35 -4.44
C GLN A 138 -11.90 -24.65 -4.93
N LEU A 139 -11.27 -25.19 -5.98
CA LEU A 139 -10.18 -24.51 -6.67
C LEU A 139 -10.68 -23.20 -7.27
N VAL A 140 -10.08 -22.09 -6.85
CA VAL A 140 -10.44 -20.74 -7.33
C VAL A 140 -9.32 -20.04 -8.09
N ALA A 141 -8.06 -20.39 -7.83
CA ALA A 141 -6.93 -19.78 -8.51
C ALA A 141 -5.64 -20.59 -8.37
N PHE A 142 -4.59 -20.08 -8.99
CA PHE A 142 -3.22 -20.55 -8.81
C PHE A 142 -2.32 -19.40 -8.32
N SER A 143 -1.51 -19.66 -7.30
CA SER A 143 -0.59 -18.68 -6.73
C SER A 143 0.41 -18.18 -7.77
N GLY A 144 0.95 -16.97 -7.59
CA GLY A 144 1.79 -16.37 -8.61
C GLY A 144 2.72 -15.28 -8.12
N ASN A 145 3.05 -14.38 -9.06
CA ASN A 145 3.94 -13.24 -8.84
C ASN A 145 3.54 -12.04 -9.72
N THR A 146 2.26 -11.93 -10.11
CA THR A 146 1.77 -10.82 -10.95
C THR A 146 1.66 -9.54 -10.14
N GLY A 147 1.71 -8.38 -10.81
CA GLY A 147 1.60 -7.08 -10.13
C GLY A 147 2.86 -6.70 -9.36
N GLY A 148 2.69 -5.88 -8.33
CA GLY A 148 3.74 -5.28 -7.49
C GLY A 148 4.37 -6.22 -6.47
N SER A 149 4.61 -7.48 -6.83
CA SER A 149 5.26 -8.49 -5.98
C SER A 149 6.73 -8.73 -6.38
N PHE A 150 7.62 -8.92 -5.40
CA PHE A 150 9.05 -9.19 -5.63
C PHE A 150 9.38 -10.69 -5.76
N GLY A 151 8.51 -11.58 -5.30
CA GLY A 151 8.73 -13.03 -5.37
C GLY A 151 7.44 -13.82 -5.19
N PRO A 152 7.38 -15.10 -5.62
CA PRO A 152 6.15 -15.89 -5.55
C PRO A 152 5.59 -16.03 -4.13
N HIS A 153 4.34 -15.62 -3.96
CA HIS A 153 3.55 -15.77 -2.73
C HIS A 153 2.06 -15.62 -3.04
N LEU A 154 1.21 -15.91 -2.05
CA LEU A 154 -0.20 -15.55 -2.06
C LEU A 154 -0.41 -14.37 -1.11
N HIS A 155 -0.86 -13.23 -1.62
CA HIS A 155 -1.39 -12.18 -0.77
C HIS A 155 -2.86 -12.49 -0.46
N PHE A 156 -3.22 -12.59 0.82
CA PHE A 156 -4.56 -12.97 1.26
C PHE A 156 -5.14 -11.95 2.24
N GLU A 157 -6.35 -11.46 1.97
CA GLU A 157 -7.08 -10.53 2.82
C GLU A 157 -8.45 -11.07 3.21
N ILE A 158 -8.93 -10.64 4.37
CA ILE A 158 -10.34 -10.66 4.76
C ILE A 158 -10.76 -9.21 4.95
N ARG A 159 -11.87 -8.81 4.33
CA ARG A 159 -12.42 -7.45 4.42
C ARG A 159 -13.83 -7.47 4.97
N ASP A 160 -14.19 -6.42 5.69
CA ASP A 160 -15.59 -6.07 5.91
C ASP A 160 -16.23 -5.72 4.56
N THR A 161 -17.26 -6.45 4.13
CA THR A 161 -17.87 -6.26 2.82
C THR A 161 -18.55 -4.89 2.65
N LYS A 162 -19.01 -4.28 3.75
CA LYS A 162 -19.73 -3.01 3.69
C LYS A 162 -18.76 -1.84 3.60
N THR A 163 -17.68 -1.87 4.38
CA THR A 163 -16.72 -0.77 4.44
C THR A 163 -15.51 -0.96 3.53
N GLU A 164 -15.29 -2.17 3.01
CA GLU A 164 -14.08 -2.60 2.28
C GLU A 164 -12.80 -2.49 3.13
N GLU A 165 -12.92 -2.28 4.45
CA GLU A 165 -11.79 -2.20 5.36
C GLU A 165 -11.20 -3.59 5.58
N PRO A 166 -9.89 -3.78 5.32
CA PRO A 166 -9.22 -5.03 5.64
C PRO A 166 -9.16 -5.26 7.14
N LEU A 167 -9.28 -6.53 7.51
CA LEU A 167 -9.25 -7.07 8.85
C LEU A 167 -8.09 -8.06 8.94
N ASN A 168 -7.48 -8.17 10.12
CA ASN A 168 -6.39 -9.12 10.33
C ASN A 168 -6.88 -10.56 10.10
N PRO A 169 -6.40 -11.26 9.05
CA PRO A 169 -6.91 -12.59 8.73
C PRO A 169 -6.68 -13.64 9.83
N LEU A 170 -5.66 -13.43 10.67
CA LEU A 170 -5.35 -14.35 11.78
C LEU A 170 -6.47 -14.36 12.83
N GLU A 171 -7.23 -13.27 12.99
CA GLU A 171 -8.39 -13.21 13.91
C GLU A 171 -9.55 -14.11 13.51
N PHE A 172 -9.53 -14.68 12.31
CA PHE A 172 -10.57 -15.57 11.79
C PHE A 172 -10.20 -17.06 11.89
N GLY A 173 -9.18 -17.40 12.67
CA GLY A 173 -8.77 -18.79 12.91
C GLY A 173 -7.80 -19.35 11.86
N ILE A 174 -7.14 -18.50 11.09
CA ILE A 174 -6.03 -18.91 10.23
C ILE A 174 -4.79 -19.11 11.10
N GLU A 175 -4.41 -20.36 11.32
CA GLU A 175 -3.31 -20.72 12.22
C GLU A 175 -1.95 -20.59 11.53
N VAL A 176 -1.03 -19.86 12.17
CA VAL A 176 0.38 -19.80 11.80
C VAL A 176 1.21 -19.99 13.06
N LYS A 177 2.16 -20.94 13.03
CA LYS A 177 2.94 -21.25 14.22
C LYS A 177 3.86 -20.09 14.63
N ASP A 178 3.65 -19.56 15.83
CA ASP A 178 4.52 -18.56 16.43
C ASP A 178 4.68 -18.73 17.95
N THR A 179 5.89 -19.01 18.40
CA THR A 179 6.24 -19.10 19.83
C THR A 179 7.22 -18.02 20.26
N ARG A 180 7.56 -17.10 19.35
CA ARG A 180 8.65 -16.16 19.52
C ARG A 180 8.10 -14.85 20.06
N LYS A 181 8.83 -14.24 20.97
CA LYS A 181 8.46 -12.92 21.48
C LYS A 181 8.86 -11.84 20.48
N PRO A 182 8.06 -10.79 20.32
CA PRO A 182 8.47 -9.63 19.54
C PRO A 182 9.65 -8.91 20.22
N ASP A 183 10.51 -8.32 19.40
CA ASP A 183 11.70 -7.59 19.82
C ASP A 183 11.48 -6.08 19.75
N MET A 184 11.94 -5.36 20.79
CA MET A 184 12.25 -3.94 20.68
C MET A 184 13.68 -3.80 20.15
N ARG A 185 13.83 -3.10 19.02
CA ARG A 185 15.10 -2.94 18.29
C ARG A 185 15.74 -1.58 18.48
N GLY A 186 14.96 -0.57 18.86
CA GLY A 186 15.48 0.77 19.11
C GLY A 186 14.45 1.68 19.76
N LEU A 187 14.97 2.64 20.53
CA LEU A 187 14.20 3.69 21.18
C LEU A 187 14.78 5.06 20.85
N LYS A 188 13.88 5.99 20.53
CA LYS A 188 14.19 7.40 20.33
C LYS A 188 13.20 8.25 21.10
N TRP A 189 13.63 9.41 21.52
CA TRP A 189 12.74 10.47 21.96
C TRP A 189 12.84 11.64 21.00
N THR A 190 11.74 12.36 20.85
CA THR A 190 11.62 13.52 19.96
C THR A 190 10.95 14.65 20.74
N ALA A 191 11.59 15.81 20.84
CA ALA A 191 10.96 16.99 21.40
C ALA A 191 9.83 17.48 20.46
N GLN A 192 8.78 18.08 21.03
CA GLN A 192 7.60 18.50 20.27
C GLN A 192 7.86 19.58 19.20
N ASP A 193 9.02 20.24 19.24
CA ASP A 193 9.45 21.16 18.19
C ASP A 193 10.21 20.48 17.04
N PHE A 194 10.35 19.15 17.09
CA PHE A 194 11.03 18.29 16.11
C PHE A 194 12.52 18.59 15.87
N ASN A 195 13.11 19.50 16.65
CA ASN A 195 14.51 19.92 16.47
C ASN A 195 15.48 19.11 17.30
N THR A 196 14.99 18.48 18.35
CA THR A 196 15.84 17.76 19.30
C THR A 196 15.32 16.34 19.44
N THR A 197 16.21 15.39 19.18
CA THR A 197 15.95 13.96 19.30
C THR A 197 17.17 13.28 19.91
N GLY A 198 16.96 12.14 20.54
CA GLY A 198 18.04 11.33 21.09
C GLY A 198 17.68 9.85 21.12
N SER A 199 18.70 9.00 21.26
CA SER A 199 18.52 7.56 21.44
C SER A 199 18.70 7.22 22.92
N PHE A 200 18.03 6.17 23.38
CA PHE A 200 18.16 5.67 24.74
C PHE A 200 17.91 4.16 24.77
N LYS A 201 18.08 3.54 25.93
CA LYS A 201 17.87 2.12 26.19
C LYS A 201 16.86 1.92 27.33
N PRO A 202 16.27 0.72 27.46
CA PRO A 202 15.54 0.36 28.66
C PRO A 202 16.35 0.62 29.93
N GLY A 203 15.71 1.21 30.94
CA GLY A 203 16.30 1.60 32.21
C GLY A 203 16.93 3.00 32.24
N ASP A 204 17.19 3.61 31.07
CA ASP A 204 17.77 4.95 31.00
C ASP A 204 16.82 6.03 31.54
N THR A 205 17.38 7.17 31.92
CA THR A 205 16.62 8.39 32.23
C THR A 205 16.85 9.43 31.13
N ILE A 206 15.77 9.89 30.51
CA ILE A 206 15.77 10.94 29.49
C ILE A 206 15.53 12.29 30.17
N SER A 207 16.34 13.30 29.87
CA SER A 207 16.08 14.67 30.31
C SER A 207 15.09 15.36 29.37
N ALA A 208 14.00 15.90 29.91
CA ALA A 208 12.95 16.58 29.18
C ALA A 208 12.88 18.06 29.58
N GLU A 209 13.51 18.93 28.79
CA GLU A 209 13.36 20.40 28.88
C GLU A 209 12.09 20.91 28.19
N LYS A 210 11.52 20.07 27.32
CA LYS A 210 10.32 20.31 26.51
C LYS A 210 9.42 19.09 26.61
N THR A 211 8.19 19.23 26.15
CA THR A 211 7.32 18.10 25.87
C THR A 211 8.02 17.12 24.91
N VAL A 212 8.02 15.83 25.26
CA VAL A 212 8.69 14.76 24.50
C VAL A 212 7.71 13.68 24.04
N GLY A 213 7.94 13.17 22.85
CA GLY A 213 7.30 11.98 22.29
C GLY A 213 8.30 10.83 22.23
N ILE A 214 7.80 9.61 22.22
CA ILE A 214 8.60 8.39 22.16
C ILE A 214 8.40 7.73 20.81
N ASP A 215 9.49 7.40 20.12
CA ASP A 215 9.49 6.65 18.88
C ASP A 215 10.09 5.26 19.11
N LEU A 216 9.37 4.22 18.67
CA LEU A 216 9.64 2.82 18.97
C LEU A 216 9.89 2.02 17.69
N PHE A 217 11.05 1.38 17.57
CA PHE A 217 11.30 0.41 16.51
C PHE A 217 11.13 -1.01 17.05
N THR A 218 10.11 -1.70 16.55
CA THR A 218 9.81 -3.10 16.89
C THR A 218 9.96 -4.02 15.68
N THR A 219 10.22 -5.29 15.94
CA THR A 219 10.11 -6.36 14.95
C THR A 219 9.53 -7.60 15.60
N ASP A 220 8.70 -8.32 14.88
CA ASP A 220 8.27 -9.66 15.26
C ASP A 220 8.85 -10.72 14.30
N LYS A 221 8.84 -12.00 14.66
CA LYS A 221 9.28 -13.11 13.81
C LYS A 221 8.55 -14.39 14.17
N GLN A 222 8.09 -15.12 13.17
CA GLN A 222 7.46 -16.43 13.35
C GLN A 222 8.47 -17.59 13.40
N ASP A 223 8.05 -18.76 13.89
CA ASP A 223 8.92 -19.93 14.09
C ASP A 223 9.61 -20.40 12.79
N LEU A 224 8.84 -20.48 11.70
CA LEU A 224 9.27 -21.06 10.43
C LEU A 224 9.71 -20.02 9.40
N ALA A 225 9.86 -18.75 9.82
CA ALA A 225 10.24 -17.64 8.97
C ALA A 225 11.26 -16.72 9.64
N ASN A 226 12.33 -16.38 8.92
CA ASN A 226 13.37 -15.48 9.43
C ASN A 226 13.16 -14.01 9.07
N ASN A 227 12.18 -13.68 8.21
CA ASN A 227 11.78 -12.31 7.92
C ASN A 227 11.26 -11.60 9.17
N ASN A 228 11.44 -10.28 9.21
CA ASN A 228 10.84 -9.45 10.23
C ASN A 228 9.39 -9.17 9.86
N ASN A 229 8.50 -9.31 10.84
CA ASN A 229 7.09 -8.99 10.77
C ASN A 229 6.76 -7.78 11.67
N GLY A 230 5.53 -7.27 11.56
CA GLY A 230 5.00 -6.25 12.46
C GLY A 230 4.52 -6.84 13.78
N VAL A 231 4.54 -6.04 14.85
CA VAL A 231 3.86 -6.41 16.10
C VAL A 231 2.35 -6.25 15.95
N TYR A 232 1.55 -6.96 16.75
CA TYR A 232 0.09 -6.89 16.73
C TYR A 232 -0.47 -5.80 17.65
N ALA A 233 0.19 -5.55 18.79
CA ALA A 233 -0.23 -4.49 19.71
C ALA A 233 0.94 -3.81 20.41
N ILE A 234 0.75 -2.53 20.76
CA ILE A 234 1.65 -1.72 21.57
C ILE A 234 0.81 -1.03 22.65
N GLU A 235 1.22 -1.11 23.90
CA GLU A 235 0.60 -0.44 25.03
C GLU A 235 1.68 0.36 25.78
N ALA A 236 1.41 1.62 26.12
CA ALA A 236 2.32 2.43 26.91
C ALA A 236 1.59 3.16 28.04
N SER A 237 2.24 3.18 29.20
CA SER A 237 1.74 3.80 30.42
C SER A 237 2.81 4.66 31.09
N VAL A 238 2.37 5.70 31.78
CA VAL A 238 3.20 6.58 32.60
C VAL A 238 2.69 6.50 34.03
N GLU A 239 3.57 6.17 34.98
CA GLU A 239 3.19 5.89 36.37
C GLU A 239 2.01 4.90 36.49
N GLY A 240 2.02 3.85 35.66
CA GLY A 240 0.97 2.82 35.61
C GLY A 240 -0.36 3.26 34.96
N LYS A 241 -0.46 4.49 34.45
CA LYS A 241 -1.65 5.01 33.75
C LYS A 241 -1.43 4.97 32.24
N ASN A 242 -2.29 4.24 31.52
CA ASN A 242 -2.21 4.14 30.07
C ASN A 242 -2.36 5.51 29.42
N PHE A 243 -1.45 5.85 28.50
CA PHE A 243 -1.53 7.07 27.71
C PHE A 243 -1.54 6.81 26.20
N PHE A 244 -1.17 5.59 25.77
CA PHE A 244 -1.14 5.21 24.37
C PHE A 244 -1.42 3.71 24.18
N THR A 245 -2.21 3.38 23.16
CA THR A 245 -2.38 2.00 22.66
C THR A 245 -2.40 1.99 21.13
N ALA A 246 -1.79 0.98 20.51
CA ALA A 246 -1.93 0.66 19.09
C ALA A 246 -2.41 -0.78 18.93
N ASN A 247 -3.43 -1.01 18.09
CA ASN A 247 -4.00 -2.33 17.82
C ASN A 247 -4.16 -2.56 16.31
N TYR A 248 -3.39 -3.49 15.77
CA TYR A 248 -3.31 -3.74 14.32
C TYR A 248 -4.31 -4.81 13.87
N ARG A 249 -5.60 -4.48 13.99
CA ARG A 249 -6.73 -5.40 13.73
C ARG A 249 -7.52 -5.07 12.46
N ARG A 250 -7.56 -3.79 12.11
CA ARG A 250 -8.35 -3.23 11.01
C ARG A 250 -7.59 -2.03 10.43
N ILE A 251 -7.55 -1.90 9.11
CA ILE A 251 -7.02 -0.71 8.45
C ILE A 251 -8.08 -0.07 7.57
N ASN A 252 -7.98 1.23 7.35
CA ASN A 252 -8.82 1.94 6.38
C ASN A 252 -7.96 2.39 5.20
N PHE A 253 -8.27 1.89 4.00
CA PHE A 253 -7.48 2.22 2.80
C PHE A 253 -7.48 3.71 2.47
N SER A 254 -8.54 4.45 2.78
CA SER A 254 -8.64 5.89 2.51
C SER A 254 -7.66 6.71 3.34
N THR A 255 -7.29 6.22 4.52
CA THR A 255 -6.32 6.85 5.41
C THR A 255 -4.96 6.15 5.39
N SER A 256 -4.75 5.12 4.58
CA SER A 256 -3.57 4.26 4.73
C SER A 256 -2.23 4.98 4.52
N ARG A 257 -2.20 6.06 3.74
CA ARG A 257 -0.98 6.85 3.51
C ARG A 257 -0.58 7.73 4.70
N PHE A 258 -1.48 7.92 5.68
CA PHE A 258 -1.14 8.44 7.01
C PHE A 258 -0.24 7.52 7.83
N ILE A 259 0.18 6.36 7.32
CA ILE A 259 1.35 5.66 7.85
C ILE A 259 2.56 6.58 8.02
N ASN A 260 2.73 7.60 7.16
CA ASN A 260 3.81 8.56 7.27
C ASN A 260 3.67 9.50 8.49
N ALA A 261 2.46 9.65 9.04
CA ALA A 261 2.23 10.28 10.34
C ALA A 261 2.41 9.30 11.50
N HIS A 262 2.10 8.02 11.30
CA HIS A 262 2.28 6.94 12.29
C HIS A 262 3.75 6.66 12.59
N ILE A 263 4.64 6.90 11.62
CA ILE A 263 6.08 6.70 11.78
C ILE A 263 6.82 8.03 11.95
N ASN A 264 8.02 7.96 12.52
CA ASN A 264 8.99 9.03 12.42
C ASN A 264 9.62 9.01 11.01
N TYR A 265 9.04 9.79 10.10
CA TYR A 265 9.43 9.81 8.70
C TYR A 265 10.85 10.35 8.47
N ASP A 266 11.31 11.31 9.28
CA ASP A 266 12.68 11.84 9.18
C ASP A 266 13.72 10.76 9.51
N LEU A 267 13.47 9.95 10.54
CA LEU A 267 14.30 8.78 10.85
C LEU A 267 14.23 7.72 9.75
N TYR A 268 13.07 7.55 9.11
CA TYR A 268 12.96 6.66 7.94
C TYR A 268 13.81 7.17 6.76
N CYS A 269 13.77 8.46 6.44
CA CYS A 269 14.57 9.02 5.35
C CYS A 269 16.08 8.96 5.64
N THR A 270 16.49 9.26 6.88
CA THR A 270 17.91 9.36 7.26
C THR A 270 18.55 8.02 7.61
N GLN A 271 17.80 7.09 8.22
CA GLN A 271 18.35 5.81 8.72
C GLN A 271 17.76 4.60 8.00
N GLY A 272 16.70 4.75 7.21
CA GLY A 272 15.99 3.63 6.58
C GLY A 272 15.15 2.81 7.55
N VAL A 273 14.92 3.29 8.77
CA VAL A 273 14.21 2.58 9.84
C VAL A 273 12.90 3.29 10.17
N ARG A 274 11.80 2.52 10.25
CA ARG A 274 10.48 3.04 10.62
C ARG A 274 10.27 2.89 12.13
N TYR A 275 10.45 3.98 12.87
CA TYR A 275 10.04 4.04 14.27
C TYR A 275 8.57 4.43 14.34
N THR A 276 7.76 3.67 15.07
CA THR A 276 6.35 4.00 15.36
C THR A 276 6.30 5.10 16.41
N ARG A 277 5.51 6.15 16.17
CA ARG A 277 5.27 7.21 17.17
C ARG A 277 4.28 6.71 18.21
N LEU A 278 4.60 6.90 19.48
CA LEU A 278 3.65 6.71 20.59
C LEU A 278 2.90 8.02 20.92
N TYR A 279 2.77 8.89 19.93
CA TYR A 279 2.18 10.23 20.02
C TYR A 279 1.62 10.65 18.66
N GLU A 280 0.64 11.55 18.68
CA GLU A 280 -0.07 11.97 17.47
C GLU A 280 0.51 13.25 16.87
N LEU A 281 0.54 13.29 15.55
CA LEU A 281 0.73 14.52 14.77
C LEU A 281 -0.59 15.27 14.59
N GLU A 282 -0.50 16.54 14.20
CA GLU A 282 -1.66 17.43 14.08
C GLU A 282 -2.70 16.96 13.06
N ASN A 283 -2.24 16.40 11.93
CA ASN A 283 -3.09 15.84 10.88
C ASN A 283 -2.89 14.32 10.80
N ASN A 284 -3.54 13.59 11.71
CA ASN A 284 -3.53 12.13 11.74
C ASN A 284 -4.93 11.56 12.05
N PRO A 285 -5.70 11.11 11.04
CA PRO A 285 -7.01 10.50 11.22
C PRO A 285 -6.94 8.98 11.43
N LEU A 286 -5.75 8.39 11.64
CA LEU A 286 -5.63 6.93 11.76
C LEU A 286 -6.34 6.41 13.01
N ALA A 287 -7.34 5.56 12.79
CA ALA A 287 -8.02 4.79 13.84
C ALA A 287 -7.27 3.49 14.21
N LEU A 288 -5.93 3.52 14.23
CA LEU A 288 -5.06 2.40 14.64
C LEU A 288 -4.52 2.57 16.05
N THR A 289 -4.48 3.82 16.52
CA THR A 289 -3.95 4.22 17.80
C THR A 289 -5.01 4.93 18.61
N THR A 290 -4.90 4.85 19.92
CA THR A 290 -5.70 5.64 20.86
C THR A 290 -4.76 6.25 21.86
N THR A 291 -4.85 7.57 22.03
CA THR A 291 -4.15 8.29 23.09
C THR A 291 -5.13 8.67 24.19
N TYR A 292 -4.65 8.65 25.42
CA TYR A 292 -5.44 8.96 26.60
C TYR A 292 -4.79 10.14 27.31
N GLU A 293 -5.60 11.13 27.70
CA GLU A 293 -5.10 12.25 28.48
C GLU A 293 -4.96 11.85 29.95
N VAL A 294 -3.78 12.09 30.51
CA VAL A 294 -3.46 11.86 31.92
C VAL A 294 -2.75 13.09 32.43
N ALA A 295 -3.22 13.65 33.54
CA ALA A 295 -2.61 14.83 34.16
C ALA A 295 -2.44 14.59 35.66
N GLU A 296 -1.22 14.76 36.14
CA GLU A 296 -0.79 14.64 37.52
C GLU A 296 0.15 15.80 37.88
N PRO A 297 0.39 16.08 39.17
CA PRO A 297 1.30 17.16 39.56
C PRO A 297 2.71 17.02 38.95
N ALA A 298 3.20 15.78 38.79
CA ALA A 298 4.53 15.49 38.26
C ALA A 298 4.60 15.47 36.71
N PHE A 299 3.49 15.27 36.01
CA PHE A 299 3.48 15.11 34.56
C PHE A 299 2.10 15.31 33.92
N ARG A 300 2.10 15.59 32.60
CA ARG A 300 0.92 15.50 31.75
C ARG A 300 1.25 14.70 30.50
N ALA A 301 0.41 13.73 30.17
CA ALA A 301 0.39 13.06 28.87
C ALA A 301 -0.87 13.49 28.10
N SER A 302 -0.72 14.02 26.90
CA SER A 302 -1.87 14.41 26.04
C SER A 302 -1.50 14.16 24.59
N LYS A 303 -2.39 13.50 23.82
CA LYS A 303 -2.09 13.03 22.46
C LYS A 303 -0.79 12.21 22.36
N GLY A 304 -0.46 11.49 23.43
CA GLY A 304 0.78 10.71 23.58
C GLY A 304 2.06 11.50 23.86
N TRP A 305 1.99 12.84 23.81
CA TRP A 305 3.09 13.72 24.20
C TRP A 305 3.19 13.83 25.71
N ILE A 306 4.39 13.72 26.26
CA ILE A 306 4.67 13.72 27.70
C ILE A 306 5.40 15.01 28.10
N THR A 307 4.80 15.77 29.03
CA THR A 307 5.42 16.90 29.71
C THR A 307 5.69 16.51 31.15
N VAL A 308 6.89 16.78 31.67
CA VAL A 308 7.29 16.44 33.05
C VAL A 308 7.60 17.74 33.81
N ALA A 309 7.09 17.85 35.04
CA ALA A 309 7.37 18.98 35.90
C ALA A 309 8.86 19.06 36.27
N GLU A 310 9.38 20.27 36.47
CA GLU A 310 10.78 20.48 36.86
C GLU A 310 11.13 19.65 38.10
N ASP A 311 12.31 19.02 38.07
CA ASP A 311 12.86 18.15 39.11
C ASP A 311 12.06 16.87 39.42
N SER A 312 10.94 16.64 38.72
CA SER A 312 10.21 15.37 38.79
C SER A 312 10.85 14.31 37.90
N VAL A 313 10.81 13.06 38.34
CA VAL A 313 11.19 11.88 37.55
C VAL A 313 9.99 10.96 37.49
N ILE A 314 9.59 10.58 36.29
CA ILE A 314 8.48 9.64 36.06
C ILE A 314 8.97 8.40 35.33
N LYS A 315 8.32 7.28 35.59
CA LYS A 315 8.52 6.01 34.92
C LYS A 315 7.53 5.85 33.77
N VAL A 316 8.06 5.41 32.63
CA VAL A 316 7.28 5.01 31.46
C VAL A 316 7.49 3.52 31.22
N ASP A 317 6.40 2.78 31.10
CA ASP A 317 6.37 1.35 30.78
C ASP A 317 5.77 1.16 29.38
N VAL A 318 6.37 0.30 28.57
CA VAL A 318 5.90 -0.05 27.23
C VAL A 318 5.86 -1.57 27.09
N LYS A 319 4.75 -2.09 26.57
CA LYS A 319 4.54 -3.51 26.28
C LYS A 319 4.21 -3.69 24.81
N ILE A 320 4.86 -4.66 24.17
CA ILE A 320 4.64 -5.06 22.79
C ILE A 320 4.19 -6.52 22.74
N LYS A 321 3.26 -6.84 21.84
CA LYS A 321 2.68 -8.18 21.67
C LYS A 321 2.62 -8.56 20.21
N ASP A 322 2.88 -9.82 19.90
CA ASP A 322 2.52 -10.44 18.62
C ASP A 322 1.03 -10.88 18.65
N PHE A 323 0.60 -11.56 17.58
CA PHE A 323 -0.78 -12.04 17.47
C PHE A 323 -1.09 -13.20 18.43
N GLU A 324 -0.15 -14.13 18.63
CA GLU A 324 -0.30 -15.29 19.54
C GLU A 324 -0.25 -14.91 21.03
N GLY A 325 0.05 -13.64 21.33
CA GLY A 325 0.09 -13.11 22.69
C GLY A 325 1.46 -13.22 23.36
N ASN A 326 2.50 -13.66 22.64
CA ASN A 326 3.87 -13.55 23.12
C ASN A 326 4.20 -12.07 23.29
N ALA A 327 4.75 -11.72 24.45
CA ALA A 327 4.92 -10.33 24.84
C ALA A 327 6.33 -10.04 25.33
N ASN A 328 6.76 -8.81 25.08
CA ASN A 328 7.95 -8.22 25.67
C ASN A 328 7.56 -6.86 26.28
N ALA A 329 8.19 -6.50 27.40
CA ALA A 329 7.91 -5.25 28.09
C ALA A 329 9.22 -4.64 28.59
N PHE A 330 9.28 -3.32 28.60
CA PHE A 330 10.44 -2.57 29.07
C PHE A 330 10.00 -1.24 29.67
N SER A 331 10.89 -0.65 30.46
CA SER A 331 10.63 0.65 31.10
C SER A 331 11.83 1.57 30.96
N PHE A 332 11.59 2.87 31.12
CA PHE A 332 12.59 3.92 31.20
C PHE A 332 12.04 5.07 32.03
N TYR A 333 12.86 6.08 32.29
CA TYR A 333 12.48 7.23 33.10
C TYR A 333 12.57 8.52 32.29
N VAL A 334 11.74 9.50 32.63
CA VAL A 334 11.81 10.85 32.07
C VAL A 334 11.93 11.82 33.23
N LYS A 335 12.98 12.64 33.22
CA LYS A 335 13.23 13.68 34.22
C LYS A 335 12.91 15.04 33.64
N GLY A 336 12.02 15.79 34.29
CA GLY A 336 11.78 17.20 33.94
C GLY A 336 12.98 18.05 34.36
N THR A 337 13.50 18.83 33.43
CA THR A 337 14.65 19.72 33.68
C THR A 337 14.29 21.15 33.33
N LYS A 338 14.96 22.09 34.00
CA LYS A 338 14.77 23.52 33.78
C LYS A 338 14.89 23.89 32.30
N ARG A 339 13.92 24.64 31.80
CA ARG A 339 13.85 25.08 30.40
C ARG A 339 14.81 26.26 30.16
N PRO A 340 15.87 26.13 29.35
CA PRO A 340 16.59 27.31 28.89
C PRO A 340 15.72 28.08 27.88
N MET A 341 15.53 29.39 28.10
CA MET A 341 14.92 30.25 27.09
C MET A 341 15.88 30.42 25.92
N LYS A 342 15.63 29.71 24.82
CA LYS A 342 16.30 29.95 23.54
C LYS A 342 15.32 30.66 22.61
N GLY A 343 15.77 31.78 22.02
CA GLY A 343 14.98 32.55 21.07
C GLY A 343 14.55 31.69 19.89
N MET A 344 13.33 31.92 19.40
CA MET A 344 12.82 31.31 18.19
C MET A 344 13.59 31.91 17.02
N LEU A 345 14.24 31.06 16.21
CA LEU A 345 14.78 31.50 14.93
C LEU A 345 13.62 31.78 13.97
N ASP A 346 13.78 32.77 13.10
CA ASP A 346 12.85 33.01 11.99
C ASP A 346 12.93 31.83 11.02
N ARG A 347 11.80 31.15 10.81
CA ARG A 347 11.74 29.89 10.04
C ARG A 347 10.62 29.99 9.02
N THR A 348 10.83 29.38 7.86
CA THR A 348 9.72 29.13 6.94
C THR A 348 8.77 28.11 7.58
N VAL A 349 7.56 28.53 7.88
CA VAL A 349 6.52 27.70 8.50
C VAL A 349 5.42 27.44 7.48
N LEU A 350 5.09 26.18 7.26
CA LEU A 350 3.96 25.75 6.45
C LEU A 350 2.93 25.02 7.33
N PRO A 351 1.89 25.71 7.83
CA PRO A 351 0.78 25.08 8.55
C PRO A 351 0.07 24.03 7.71
N TRP A 352 -0.29 22.90 8.31
CA TRP A 352 -0.84 21.76 7.57
C TRP A 352 -2.26 21.99 7.05
N ASP A 353 -3.02 22.86 7.70
CA ASP A 353 -4.44 23.13 7.51
C ASP A 353 -4.71 24.22 6.46
N MET A 354 -3.67 24.79 5.87
CA MET A 354 -3.76 25.82 4.85
C MET A 354 -3.12 25.38 3.54
N ALA A 355 -3.63 25.92 2.43
CA ALA A 355 -3.00 25.75 1.13
C ALA A 355 -1.82 26.73 0.99
N HIS A 356 -0.72 26.24 0.42
CA HIS A 356 0.49 27.02 0.18
C HIS A 356 0.74 27.14 -1.31
N SER A 357 0.93 28.36 -1.79
CA SER A 357 1.21 28.66 -3.18
C SER A 357 2.51 29.43 -3.28
N LEU A 358 3.52 28.82 -3.88
CA LEU A 358 4.91 29.27 -3.83
C LEU A 358 5.50 29.28 -5.24
N THR A 359 6.40 30.22 -5.51
CA THR A 359 7.08 30.33 -6.80
C THR A 359 8.60 30.30 -6.58
N MET A 360 9.29 29.53 -7.41
CA MET A 360 10.74 29.40 -7.39
C MET A 360 11.25 29.16 -8.82
N GLY A 361 11.96 30.15 -9.38
CA GLY A 361 12.39 30.10 -10.77
C GLY A 361 11.20 29.91 -11.73
N PRO A 362 11.24 28.93 -12.66
CA PRO A 362 10.14 28.64 -13.57
C PRO A 362 8.99 27.85 -12.92
N ILE A 363 9.14 27.44 -11.65
CA ILE A 363 8.19 26.57 -10.98
C ILE A 363 7.25 27.39 -10.11
N HIS A 364 5.96 27.31 -10.40
CA HIS A 364 4.90 27.68 -9.49
C HIS A 364 4.26 26.40 -8.95
N PHE A 365 4.26 26.19 -7.65
CA PHE A 365 3.67 24.97 -7.07
C PHE A 365 2.69 25.27 -5.95
N THR A 366 1.71 24.38 -5.81
CA THR A 366 0.66 24.47 -4.81
C THR A 366 0.61 23.19 -3.99
N ILE A 367 0.77 23.33 -2.67
CA ILE A 367 0.52 22.28 -1.68
C ILE A 367 -0.87 22.55 -1.10
N PRO A 368 -1.88 21.69 -1.34
CA PRO A 368 -3.23 21.94 -0.82
C PRO A 368 -3.30 21.75 0.70
N ALA A 369 -4.30 22.38 1.32
CA ALA A 369 -4.63 22.16 2.73
C ALA A 369 -4.84 20.66 3.02
N GLY A 370 -4.34 20.20 4.17
CA GLY A 370 -4.38 18.79 4.58
C GLY A 370 -3.37 17.89 3.88
N ALA A 371 -2.51 18.41 3.01
CA ALA A 371 -1.46 17.61 2.37
C ALA A 371 -0.30 17.27 3.31
N LEU A 372 0.03 18.16 4.26
CA LEU A 372 1.07 17.93 5.26
C LEU A 372 0.50 17.16 6.46
N TYR A 373 1.32 16.34 7.12
CA TYR A 373 0.91 15.58 8.31
C TYR A 373 0.98 16.39 9.61
N ASN A 374 1.69 17.51 9.58
CA ASN A 374 1.84 18.48 10.66
C ASN A 374 2.34 19.80 10.09
N THR A 375 2.22 20.86 10.88
CA THR A 375 2.88 22.14 10.63
C THR A 375 4.36 21.88 10.46
N THR A 376 4.87 22.18 9.27
CA THR A 376 6.25 21.91 8.91
C THR A 376 7.07 23.16 9.13
N TYR A 377 8.09 23.03 9.97
CA TYR A 377 9.11 24.06 10.18
C TYR A 377 10.32 23.72 9.30
N ASP A 378 10.99 24.74 8.75
CA ASP A 378 12.20 24.57 7.95
C ASP A 378 11.97 23.83 6.61
N PHE A 379 10.86 24.13 5.93
CA PHE A 379 10.57 23.58 4.61
C PHE A 379 11.64 24.00 3.59
N LEU A 380 12.52 23.07 3.22
CA LEU A 380 13.68 23.34 2.36
C LEU A 380 13.24 23.70 0.93
N MET A 381 13.62 24.89 0.47
CA MET A 381 13.41 25.31 -0.90
C MET A 381 14.60 26.09 -1.43
N GLY A 382 14.94 25.87 -2.70
CA GLY A 382 15.98 26.65 -3.36
C GLY A 382 16.41 26.08 -4.71
N ALA A 383 17.02 26.92 -5.54
CA ALA A 383 17.71 26.47 -6.74
C ALA A 383 19.03 25.80 -6.35
N LYS A 384 19.32 24.63 -6.94
CA LYS A 384 20.59 23.90 -6.75
C LYS A 384 21.62 24.21 -7.85
N GLY A 385 21.21 24.95 -8.89
CA GLY A 385 21.97 25.16 -10.12
C GLY A 385 21.59 24.13 -11.20
N ASN A 386 22.04 24.35 -12.44
CA ASN A 386 21.82 23.46 -13.59
C ASN A 386 20.33 23.09 -13.83
N GLY A 387 19.40 24.04 -13.63
CA GLY A 387 17.97 23.79 -13.81
C GLY A 387 17.32 22.91 -12.73
N GLN A 388 18.01 22.60 -11.63
CA GLN A 388 17.49 21.80 -10.53
C GLN A 388 16.93 22.66 -9.39
N TYR A 389 15.78 22.23 -8.87
CA TYR A 389 15.02 22.96 -7.85
C TYR A 389 14.62 22.04 -6.70
N VAL A 390 14.97 22.41 -5.47
CA VAL A 390 14.62 21.66 -4.25
C VAL A 390 13.29 22.17 -3.73
N ILE A 391 12.34 21.26 -3.50
CA ILE A 391 11.07 21.52 -2.81
C ILE A 391 10.90 20.43 -1.76
N GLY A 392 11.08 20.74 -0.48
CA GLY A 392 11.03 19.83 0.67
C GLY A 392 12.14 18.76 0.75
N GLY A 393 13.02 18.66 -0.26
CA GLY A 393 14.20 17.79 -0.27
C GLY A 393 13.92 16.29 -0.19
N GLY A 394 12.66 15.85 -0.28
CA GLY A 394 12.25 14.46 -0.11
C GLY A 394 12.14 13.98 1.34
N TYR A 395 12.26 14.90 2.30
CA TYR A 395 12.12 14.64 3.74
C TYR A 395 10.71 14.95 4.25
N VAL A 396 9.93 15.75 3.52
CA VAL A 396 8.56 16.10 3.91
C VAL A 396 7.58 15.24 3.10
N PRO A 397 6.89 14.26 3.70
CA PRO A 397 5.93 13.44 2.98
C PRO A 397 4.63 14.22 2.77
N LEU A 398 3.95 14.00 1.64
CA LEU A 398 2.63 14.57 1.36
C LEU A 398 1.56 13.49 1.33
N GLN A 399 0.39 13.76 1.90
CA GLN A 399 -0.77 12.88 1.90
C GLN A 399 -1.54 12.93 0.58
N THR A 400 -1.57 14.09 -0.07
CA THR A 400 -2.21 14.27 -1.37
C THR A 400 -1.27 14.94 -2.36
N TYR A 401 -1.71 15.06 -3.60
CA TYR A 401 -0.89 15.61 -4.67
C TYR A 401 -0.66 17.11 -4.44
N MET A 402 0.62 17.53 -4.48
CA MET A 402 0.95 18.89 -4.88
C MET A 402 0.88 19.01 -6.40
N THR A 403 0.61 20.22 -6.89
CA THR A 403 0.66 20.55 -8.31
C THR A 403 1.88 21.42 -8.58
N LEU A 404 2.66 21.08 -9.60
CA LEU A 404 3.79 21.89 -10.07
C LEU A 404 3.47 22.36 -11.48
N LYS A 405 3.46 23.68 -11.68
CA LYS A 405 3.38 24.33 -12.98
C LYS A 405 4.76 24.85 -13.33
N TRP A 406 5.30 24.38 -14.44
CA TRP A 406 6.62 24.76 -14.94
C TRP A 406 6.46 25.62 -16.19
N THR A 407 6.88 26.88 -16.12
CA THR A 407 6.90 27.80 -17.27
C THR A 407 8.09 27.46 -18.18
N LEU A 408 7.79 27.25 -19.45
CA LEU A 408 8.72 26.90 -20.51
C LEU A 408 9.25 28.15 -21.20
N ASP A 409 10.54 28.14 -21.55
CA ASP A 409 11.17 29.15 -22.39
C ASP A 409 11.10 28.79 -23.88
N SER A 410 11.60 29.69 -24.73
CA SER A 410 11.54 29.57 -26.19
C SER A 410 12.31 28.38 -26.78
N THR A 411 13.19 27.74 -26.01
CA THR A 411 13.93 26.54 -26.41
C THR A 411 13.11 25.26 -26.18
N GLN A 412 12.07 25.31 -25.33
CA GLN A 412 11.21 24.16 -25.03
C GLN A 412 9.97 24.12 -25.94
N ILE A 413 10.23 23.76 -27.21
CA ILE A 413 9.27 23.78 -28.30
C ILE A 413 8.08 22.80 -28.11
N PRO A 414 6.90 23.14 -28.64
CA PRO A 414 5.75 22.22 -28.73
C PRO A 414 6.06 20.97 -29.57
N GLY A 415 5.41 19.85 -29.26
CA GLY A 415 5.55 18.59 -30.01
C GLY A 415 6.70 17.68 -29.53
N VAL A 416 7.49 18.13 -28.56
CA VAL A 416 8.49 17.32 -27.85
C VAL A 416 7.90 16.78 -26.55
N GLY A 417 8.24 15.52 -26.24
CA GLY A 417 7.83 14.86 -25.00
C GLY A 417 8.55 15.38 -23.77
N TRP A 418 7.96 16.34 -23.05
CA TRP A 418 8.53 16.90 -21.82
C TRP A 418 8.04 16.16 -20.58
N PHE A 419 8.93 15.94 -19.63
CA PHE A 419 8.62 15.33 -18.35
C PHE A 419 9.47 15.92 -17.21
N LEU A 420 9.12 15.58 -15.99
CA LEU A 420 9.80 16.05 -14.78
C LEU A 420 10.55 14.91 -14.10
N TRP A 421 11.86 15.05 -13.93
CA TRP A 421 12.60 14.22 -12.99
C TRP A 421 12.26 14.63 -11.56
N GLU A 422 11.81 13.67 -10.76
CA GLU A 422 11.68 13.79 -9.31
C GLU A 422 12.76 12.93 -8.65
N ALA A 423 13.70 13.57 -7.94
CA ALA A 423 14.69 12.88 -7.11
C ALA A 423 14.30 12.92 -5.63
N ASN A 424 14.23 11.76 -4.99
CA ASN A 424 13.94 11.67 -3.55
C ASN A 424 15.17 12.04 -2.68
N HIS A 425 15.03 11.93 -1.35
CA HIS A 425 16.12 12.22 -0.39
C HIS A 425 17.39 11.36 -0.57
N LYS A 426 17.32 10.24 -1.31
CA LYS A 426 18.48 9.39 -1.67
C LYS A 426 19.05 9.70 -3.05
N GLY A 427 18.51 10.71 -3.74
CA GLY A 427 18.88 11.04 -5.12
C GLY A 427 18.33 10.07 -6.17
N LYS A 428 17.51 9.07 -5.79
CA LYS A 428 16.89 8.16 -6.75
C LYS A 428 15.85 8.95 -7.55
N LYS A 429 16.02 8.98 -8.87
CA LYS A 429 15.13 9.66 -9.82
C LYS A 429 13.96 8.78 -10.23
N SER A 430 12.81 9.41 -10.46
CA SER A 430 11.65 8.86 -11.17
C SER A 430 11.09 9.92 -12.12
N ALA A 431 10.64 9.49 -13.29
CA ALA A 431 9.96 10.36 -14.25
C ALA A 431 8.52 10.62 -13.81
N VAL A 432 8.08 11.87 -13.88
CA VAL A 432 6.70 12.30 -13.68
C VAL A 432 6.23 12.93 -14.98
N THR A 433 5.23 12.32 -15.60
CA THR A 433 4.61 12.83 -16.83
C THR A 433 3.60 13.93 -16.49
N GLY A 434 3.36 14.83 -17.44
CA GLY A 434 2.54 16.02 -17.22
C GLY A 434 1.75 16.42 -18.46
N ALA A 435 0.84 17.36 -18.28
CA ALA A 435 0.06 17.93 -19.36
C ALA A 435 0.63 19.29 -19.76
N ARG A 436 0.70 19.56 -21.06
CA ARG A 436 1.10 20.87 -21.62
C ARG A 436 -0.13 21.73 -21.92
N ASP A 437 -0.08 22.99 -21.52
CA ASP A 437 -1.00 24.04 -21.95
C ASP A 437 -0.17 25.28 -22.34
N GLY A 438 -0.11 25.60 -23.64
CA GLY A 438 0.73 26.68 -24.15
C GLY A 438 2.21 26.55 -23.79
N ASP A 439 2.69 27.46 -22.96
CA ASP A 439 4.06 27.55 -22.42
C ASP A 439 4.17 26.99 -20.98
N VAL A 440 3.17 26.25 -20.50
CA VAL A 440 3.18 25.68 -19.14
C VAL A 440 3.05 24.16 -19.17
N MET A 441 3.96 23.47 -18.49
CA MET A 441 3.78 22.06 -18.11
C MET A 441 3.18 21.95 -16.72
N THR A 442 2.13 21.12 -16.56
CA THR A 442 1.53 20.83 -15.26
C THR A 442 1.80 19.39 -14.85
N PHE A 443 2.45 19.23 -13.70
CA PHE A 443 2.76 17.94 -13.07
C PHE A 443 2.01 17.80 -11.74
N LYS A 444 1.73 16.56 -11.35
CA LYS A 444 1.16 16.24 -10.03
C LYS A 444 1.99 15.16 -9.36
N THR A 445 2.44 15.41 -8.13
CA THR A 445 3.18 14.42 -7.34
C THR A 445 2.79 14.48 -5.86
N ARG A 446 2.96 13.35 -5.16
CA ARG A 446 2.78 13.25 -3.69
C ARG A 446 4.10 13.15 -2.94
N SER A 447 5.23 13.31 -3.62
CA SER A 447 6.54 13.37 -2.99
C SER A 447 7.03 14.80 -2.98
N THR A 448 7.84 15.16 -2.01
CA THR A 448 8.77 16.29 -2.11
C THR A 448 10.11 15.76 -2.65
N GLY A 449 11.02 16.64 -3.08
CA GLY A 449 12.26 16.20 -3.69
C GLY A 449 13.09 17.31 -4.32
N THR A 450 13.97 16.90 -5.23
CA THR A 450 14.64 17.78 -6.19
C THR A 450 14.04 17.54 -7.57
N TYR A 451 13.68 18.61 -8.26
CA TYR A 451 12.97 18.59 -9.53
C TYR A 451 13.81 19.17 -10.66
N GLU A 452 13.73 18.57 -11.83
CA GLU A 452 14.46 18.95 -13.04
C GLU A 452 13.60 18.62 -14.26
N LEU A 453 13.36 19.58 -15.15
CA LEU A 453 12.65 19.35 -16.40
C LEU A 453 13.59 18.72 -17.43
N ASP A 454 13.14 17.67 -18.13
CA ASP A 454 13.90 16.99 -19.18
C ASP A 454 12.96 16.58 -20.32
N GLN A 455 13.55 16.22 -21.46
CA GLN A 455 12.85 15.76 -22.66
C GLN A 455 13.13 14.29 -22.93
N ASP A 456 12.14 13.60 -23.45
CA ASP A 456 12.26 12.22 -23.92
C ASP A 456 11.95 12.16 -25.42
N LEU A 457 12.99 11.82 -26.19
CA LEU A 457 13.00 11.82 -27.65
C LEU A 457 13.13 10.41 -28.23
N LYS A 458 13.41 9.41 -27.40
CA LYS A 458 13.70 8.06 -27.85
C LYS A 458 12.43 7.24 -27.72
N LYS A 459 12.04 6.57 -28.82
CA LYS A 459 10.91 5.64 -28.79
C LYS A 459 11.27 4.36 -28.00
N PRO A 460 10.28 3.68 -27.38
CA PRO A 460 10.50 2.40 -26.73
C PRO A 460 11.13 1.36 -27.66
N GLU A 461 12.02 0.54 -27.12
CA GLU A 461 12.59 -0.62 -27.82
C GLU A 461 11.69 -1.84 -27.63
N VAL A 462 11.27 -2.46 -28.75
CA VAL A 462 10.40 -3.64 -28.74
C VAL A 462 11.07 -4.78 -29.50
N SER A 463 11.16 -5.96 -28.88
CA SER A 463 11.75 -7.12 -29.53
C SER A 463 11.06 -8.42 -29.13
N LEU A 464 10.81 -9.28 -30.12
CA LEU A 464 10.24 -10.61 -29.95
C LEU A 464 11.28 -11.56 -29.36
N LEU A 465 10.93 -12.30 -28.29
CA LEU A 465 11.85 -13.28 -27.69
C LEU A 465 11.99 -14.52 -28.57
N LYS A 466 10.86 -15.07 -29.05
CA LYS A 466 10.81 -16.16 -30.03
C LYS A 466 9.49 -16.11 -30.79
N ALA A 467 9.48 -16.66 -32.00
CA ALA A 467 8.32 -16.69 -32.88
C ALA A 467 7.29 -17.77 -32.54
N THR A 468 7.54 -18.62 -31.53
CA THR A 468 6.61 -19.68 -31.08
C THR A 468 6.01 -19.37 -29.73
N THR A 469 4.90 -20.05 -29.40
CA THR A 469 4.24 -19.87 -28.11
C THR A 469 5.01 -20.45 -26.92
N TYR A 470 4.74 -19.89 -25.74
CA TYR A 470 5.04 -20.46 -24.44
C TYR A 470 3.75 -21.01 -23.83
N ALA A 471 3.86 -22.12 -23.11
CA ALA A 471 2.78 -22.52 -22.20
C ALA A 471 2.70 -21.51 -21.05
N ARG A 472 1.49 -21.12 -20.68
CA ARG A 472 1.24 -20.35 -19.46
C ARG A 472 0.95 -21.34 -18.34
N SER A 473 1.83 -21.39 -17.34
CA SER A 473 1.72 -22.36 -16.24
C SER A 473 0.32 -22.33 -15.63
N ASN A 474 -0.30 -23.50 -15.43
CA ASN A 474 -1.62 -23.64 -14.81
C ASN A 474 -2.78 -22.88 -15.49
N SER A 475 -2.58 -22.46 -16.74
CA SER A 475 -3.58 -21.81 -17.58
C SER A 475 -3.85 -22.68 -18.80
N ALA A 476 -5.07 -22.59 -19.34
CA ALA A 476 -5.40 -23.23 -20.61
C ALA A 476 -4.95 -22.40 -21.83
N PHE A 477 -4.39 -21.20 -21.61
CA PHE A 477 -3.94 -20.30 -22.65
C PHE A 477 -2.44 -20.44 -22.91
N ARG A 478 -2.03 -19.94 -24.06
CA ARG A 478 -0.62 -19.84 -24.47
C ARG A 478 -0.27 -18.36 -24.59
N GLU A 479 1.02 -18.05 -24.61
CA GLU A 479 1.48 -16.67 -24.72
C GLU A 479 2.66 -16.51 -25.67
N ILE A 480 2.75 -15.34 -26.30
CA ILE A 480 3.95 -14.85 -27.00
C ILE A 480 4.58 -13.78 -26.11
N ARG A 481 5.92 -13.79 -26.01
CA ARG A 481 6.67 -12.86 -25.15
C ARG A 481 7.48 -11.88 -25.97
N LEU A 482 7.37 -10.61 -25.64
CA LEU A 482 8.17 -9.53 -26.19
C LEU A 482 8.82 -8.76 -25.06
N ARG A 483 10.06 -8.31 -25.27
CA ARG A 483 10.68 -7.27 -24.44
C ARG A 483 10.18 -5.91 -24.92
N ALA A 484 9.81 -5.04 -23.99
CA ALA A 484 9.45 -3.66 -24.22
C ALA A 484 10.09 -2.77 -23.16
N ALA A 485 11.07 -1.97 -23.56
CA ALA A 485 11.88 -1.16 -22.66
C ALA A 485 11.94 0.30 -23.12
N ASP A 486 12.08 1.20 -22.16
CA ASP A 486 12.21 2.65 -22.35
C ASP A 486 13.24 3.19 -21.36
N ASP A 487 14.07 4.15 -21.78
CA ASP A 487 15.21 4.62 -20.99
C ASP A 487 14.88 5.81 -20.05
N LYS A 488 13.70 6.42 -20.18
CA LYS A 488 13.31 7.59 -19.38
C LYS A 488 11.93 7.47 -18.77
N THR A 489 10.88 7.63 -19.58
CA THR A 489 9.51 7.82 -19.09
C THR A 489 8.74 6.51 -18.88
N GLY A 490 9.33 5.39 -19.28
CA GLY A 490 8.77 4.06 -19.12
C GLY A 490 7.70 3.75 -20.16
N VAL A 491 7.30 2.47 -20.23
CA VAL A 491 6.17 2.04 -21.06
C VAL A 491 4.85 2.42 -20.39
N ASP A 492 4.05 3.26 -21.06
CA ASP A 492 2.76 3.75 -20.55
C ASP A 492 1.58 3.01 -21.18
N ARG A 493 1.55 2.90 -22.52
CA ARG A 493 0.45 2.24 -23.25
C ARG A 493 0.98 1.19 -24.21
N TYR A 494 0.21 0.12 -24.38
CA TYR A 494 0.57 -0.99 -25.24
C TYR A 494 -0.68 -1.70 -25.78
N SER A 495 -0.57 -2.26 -26.99
CA SER A 495 -1.62 -3.07 -27.60
C SER A 495 -1.02 -4.11 -28.54
N ALA A 496 -1.66 -5.27 -28.66
CA ALA A 496 -1.31 -6.30 -29.63
C ALA A 496 -2.53 -6.69 -30.46
N ARG A 497 -2.27 -7.08 -31.71
CA ARG A 497 -3.25 -7.70 -32.59
C ARG A 497 -2.65 -8.93 -33.25
N ILE A 498 -3.40 -10.02 -33.34
CA ILE A 498 -3.05 -11.21 -34.12
C ILE A 498 -4.02 -11.26 -35.31
N ASP A 499 -3.49 -11.19 -36.53
CA ASP A 499 -4.26 -11.10 -37.78
C ASP A 499 -5.32 -9.98 -37.80
N GLY A 500 -5.02 -8.89 -37.09
CA GLY A 500 -5.92 -7.74 -36.96
C GLY A 500 -6.86 -7.79 -35.76
N ASP A 501 -7.07 -8.95 -35.14
CA ASP A 501 -7.92 -9.10 -33.95
C ASP A 501 -7.16 -8.77 -32.66
N PHE A 502 -7.85 -8.16 -31.69
CA PHE A 502 -7.22 -7.76 -30.42
C PHE A 502 -6.71 -8.98 -29.65
N ALA A 503 -5.45 -8.90 -29.21
CA ALA A 503 -4.84 -9.88 -28.33
C ALA A 503 -4.44 -9.21 -27.00
N ARG A 504 -4.95 -9.76 -25.89
CA ARG A 504 -4.71 -9.23 -24.55
C ARG A 504 -3.23 -9.33 -24.18
N ILE A 505 -2.70 -8.36 -23.46
CA ILE A 505 -1.33 -8.36 -22.95
C ILE A 505 -1.32 -8.38 -21.42
N ASP A 506 -0.67 -9.37 -20.83
CA ASP A 506 -0.21 -9.33 -19.44
C ASP A 506 1.17 -8.64 -19.38
N PHE A 507 1.21 -7.39 -18.91
CA PHE A 507 2.47 -6.64 -18.79
C PHE A 507 3.16 -6.90 -17.45
N ASP A 508 4.34 -7.54 -17.52
CA ASP A 508 5.24 -7.73 -16.40
C ASP A 508 6.32 -6.66 -16.43
N TYR A 509 5.94 -5.47 -15.94
CA TYR A 509 6.78 -4.26 -15.96
C TYR A 509 8.11 -4.43 -15.23
N LYS A 510 8.18 -5.36 -14.27
CA LYS A 510 9.41 -5.65 -13.49
C LYS A 510 10.51 -6.27 -14.35
N ASN A 511 10.11 -6.93 -15.43
CA ASN A 511 10.98 -7.63 -16.36
C ASN A 511 10.90 -7.06 -17.78
N GLU A 512 10.30 -5.87 -17.94
CA GLU A 512 10.12 -5.21 -19.25
C GLU A 512 9.45 -6.13 -20.28
N MET A 513 8.46 -6.94 -19.85
CA MET A 513 7.97 -8.08 -20.63
C MET A 513 6.48 -7.96 -20.93
N LEU A 514 6.12 -7.90 -22.21
CA LEU A 514 4.74 -8.03 -22.68
C LEU A 514 4.45 -9.51 -22.97
N LYS A 515 3.45 -10.08 -22.27
CA LYS A 515 2.98 -11.46 -22.48
C LYS A 515 1.65 -11.39 -23.23
N VAL A 516 1.71 -11.49 -24.57
CA VAL A 516 0.54 -11.49 -25.44
C VAL A 516 -0.18 -12.84 -25.29
N ILE A 517 -1.39 -12.83 -24.77
CA ILE A 517 -2.22 -14.02 -24.59
C ILE A 517 -2.81 -14.42 -25.95
N VAL A 518 -2.58 -15.66 -26.36
CA VAL A 518 -3.06 -16.21 -27.62
C VAL A 518 -4.48 -16.75 -27.41
N PRO A 519 -5.49 -16.19 -28.10
CA PRO A 519 -6.85 -16.73 -28.06
C PRO A 519 -6.90 -18.18 -28.56
N LYS A 520 -7.77 -18.99 -27.96
CA LYS A 520 -7.83 -20.44 -28.21
C LYS A 520 -8.42 -20.79 -29.58
N GLU A 521 -9.23 -19.89 -30.09
CA GLU A 521 -9.91 -19.98 -31.38
C GLU A 521 -8.99 -19.75 -32.58
N ILE A 522 -7.78 -19.20 -32.37
CA ILE A 522 -6.82 -19.02 -33.47
C ILE A 522 -6.22 -20.38 -33.85
N PRO A 523 -6.35 -20.82 -35.11
CA PRO A 523 -5.85 -22.11 -35.55
C PRO A 523 -4.32 -22.18 -35.49
N ALA A 524 -3.77 -23.39 -35.59
CA ALA A 524 -2.34 -23.57 -35.77
C ALA A 524 -1.92 -23.06 -37.16
N GLY A 525 -0.74 -22.44 -37.25
CA GLY A 525 -0.29 -21.85 -38.51
C GLY A 525 0.62 -20.64 -38.34
N SER A 526 0.80 -19.91 -39.45
CA SER A 526 1.56 -18.67 -39.50
C SER A 526 0.61 -17.49 -39.38
N HIS A 527 0.87 -16.59 -38.45
CA HIS A 527 0.01 -15.44 -38.13
C HIS A 527 0.84 -14.15 -38.04
N ASN A 528 0.22 -13.01 -38.32
CA ASN A 528 0.83 -11.70 -38.14
C ASN A 528 0.53 -11.18 -36.73
N LEU A 529 1.57 -10.94 -35.94
CA LEU A 529 1.49 -10.26 -34.65
C LEU A 529 1.94 -8.81 -34.81
N ARG A 530 1.01 -7.88 -34.65
CA ARG A 530 1.28 -6.45 -34.63
C ARG A 530 1.25 -5.92 -33.20
N VAL A 531 2.32 -5.26 -32.76
CA VAL A 531 2.46 -4.70 -31.40
C VAL A 531 2.72 -3.20 -31.48
N VAL A 532 2.01 -2.44 -30.65
CA VAL A 532 2.22 -0.99 -30.46
C VAL A 532 2.61 -0.74 -29.02
N VAL A 533 3.67 0.02 -28.80
CA VAL A 533 4.15 0.45 -27.47
C VAL A 533 4.38 1.95 -27.49
N ILE A 534 3.87 2.64 -26.47
CA ILE A 534 3.94 4.10 -26.32
C ILE A 534 4.51 4.41 -24.94
N ASP A 535 5.49 5.30 -24.88
CA ASP A 535 6.08 5.77 -23.62
C ASP A 535 5.22 6.81 -22.89
N GLY A 536 5.71 7.31 -21.75
CA GLY A 536 5.02 8.27 -20.91
C GLY A 536 4.83 9.66 -21.52
N VAL A 537 5.51 9.99 -22.62
CA VAL A 537 5.40 11.28 -23.32
C VAL A 537 4.83 11.18 -24.74
N GLY A 538 4.53 9.97 -25.21
CA GLY A 538 3.86 9.70 -26.48
C GLY A 538 4.76 9.17 -27.60
N ASN A 539 6.06 8.94 -27.39
CA ASN A 539 6.88 8.32 -28.44
C ASN A 539 6.39 6.90 -28.67
N THR A 540 6.21 6.53 -29.93
CA THR A 540 5.49 5.31 -30.32
C THR A 540 6.37 4.40 -31.16
N THR A 541 6.40 3.12 -30.80
CA THR A 541 6.99 2.03 -31.58
C THR A 541 5.90 1.09 -32.05
N ILE A 542 5.95 0.73 -33.34
CA ILE A 542 5.05 -0.22 -33.98
C ILE A 542 5.93 -1.29 -34.62
N GLU A 543 5.71 -2.55 -34.25
CA GLU A 543 6.44 -3.69 -34.80
C GLU A 543 5.45 -4.75 -35.29
N GLU A 544 5.83 -5.45 -36.35
CA GLU A 544 5.08 -6.56 -36.92
C GLU A 544 5.98 -7.80 -37.03
N TYR A 545 5.47 -8.93 -36.56
CA TYR A 545 6.19 -10.19 -36.55
C TYR A 545 5.36 -11.29 -37.21
N THR A 546 6.03 -12.20 -37.90
CA THR A 546 5.42 -13.49 -38.27
C THR A 546 5.64 -14.46 -37.12
N ILE A 547 4.54 -14.98 -36.54
CA ILE A 547 4.56 -15.94 -35.43
C ILE A 547 3.94 -17.27 -35.86
N ALA A 548 4.36 -18.35 -35.19
CA ALA A 548 3.83 -19.70 -35.38
C ALA A 548 3.04 -20.15 -34.14
N LEU A 549 1.76 -20.46 -34.35
CA LEU A 549 0.81 -20.91 -33.34
C LEU A 549 0.54 -22.41 -33.40
#